data_AF-A0A1X7UXM7-F1
#
_entry.id   AF-A0A1X7UXM7-F1
#
_cell.length_a   1.000
_cell.length_b   1.000
_cell.length_c   1.000
_cell.angle_alpha   90.00
_cell.angle_beta   90.00
_cell.angle_gamma   90.00
#
_symmetry.space_group_name_H-M   'P 1'
#
loop_
_entity.id
_entity.type
_entity.pdbx_description
1 polymer ?
#
loop_
_entity_poly.entity_id
_entity_poly.type
_entity_poly.pdbx_seq_one_letter_code
_entity_poly.pdbx_strand_id
1 'polypeptide(L)'
;MLFSKGNNMNPGTVTTQLQGLSQAEEMLISAIFTMISIYKLPHEQYGYSGHVINFPQDVQTSATSLPRLAADISVLVIRTEKEQIYRYFHVRRQVVEEALTWQMVNNIFYLRHSVC
;
A
#
# COMPACT_ATOMS: atom_id res chain seq x y z
N MET A 1 3.44 -10.96 -19.80
CA MET A 1 1.97 -11.12 -19.93
C MET A 1 1.38 -9.73 -20.10
N LEU A 2 0.56 -9.50 -21.12
CA LEU A 2 -0.19 -8.23 -21.24
C LEU A 2 -1.46 -8.30 -20.40
N PHE A 3 -1.66 -7.32 -19.52
CA PHE A 3 -2.92 -7.12 -18.79
C PHE A 3 -3.99 -6.65 -19.78
N SER A 4 -4.98 -7.50 -20.07
CA SER A 4 -5.92 -7.29 -21.18
C SER A 4 -7.35 -7.69 -20.81
N LYS A 5 -8.33 -7.32 -21.63
CA LYS A 5 -9.71 -7.78 -21.42
C LYS A 5 -9.82 -9.29 -21.61
N GLY A 6 -9.02 -9.87 -22.51
CA GLY A 6 -9.06 -11.30 -22.85
C GLY A 6 -8.62 -12.23 -21.71
N ASN A 7 -7.84 -11.73 -20.75
CA ASN A 7 -7.48 -12.47 -19.53
C ASN A 7 -8.12 -11.90 -18.26
N ASN A 8 -9.15 -11.05 -18.40
CA ASN A 8 -9.84 -10.37 -17.29
C ASN A 8 -8.91 -9.63 -16.32
N MET A 9 -7.74 -9.20 -16.82
CA MET A 9 -6.74 -8.46 -16.05
C MET A 9 -6.63 -7.00 -16.52
N ASN A 10 -7.55 -6.51 -17.36
CA ASN A 10 -7.58 -5.10 -17.73
C ASN A 10 -8.10 -4.27 -16.54
N PRO A 11 -7.27 -3.42 -15.93
CA PRO A 11 -7.71 -2.58 -14.82
C PRO A 11 -8.65 -1.45 -15.26
N GLY A 12 -8.85 -1.25 -16.56
CA GLY A 12 -9.59 -0.13 -17.11
C GLY A 12 -8.78 1.16 -17.07
N THR A 13 -9.46 2.29 -17.26
CA THR A 13 -8.86 3.61 -17.10
C THR A 13 -8.76 3.97 -15.63
N VAL A 14 -7.56 4.32 -15.17
CA VAL A 14 -7.35 4.86 -13.82
C VAL A 14 -8.08 6.20 -13.71
N THR A 15 -8.87 6.38 -12.66
CA THR A 15 -9.57 7.63 -12.38
C THR A 15 -8.63 8.71 -11.87
N THR A 16 -9.01 9.98 -12.02
CA THR A 16 -8.15 11.10 -11.65
C THR A 16 -7.75 11.09 -10.17
N GLN A 17 -8.62 10.60 -9.29
CA GLN A 17 -8.37 10.51 -7.85
C GLN A 17 -7.35 9.43 -7.47
N LEU A 18 -7.16 8.41 -8.31
CA LEU A 18 -6.19 7.33 -8.09
C LEU A 18 -4.93 7.49 -8.95
N GLN A 19 -4.87 8.54 -9.77
CA GLN A 19 -3.75 8.79 -10.65
C GLN A 19 -2.63 9.54 -9.93
N GLY A 20 -1.37 9.12 -10.14
CA GLY A 20 -0.20 9.85 -9.63
C GLY A 20 0.02 9.73 -8.12
N LEU A 21 -0.53 8.68 -7.50
CA LEU A 21 -0.17 8.27 -6.15
C LEU A 21 1.28 7.79 -6.14
N SER A 22 2.04 8.16 -5.11
CA SER A 22 3.31 7.53 -4.80
C SER A 22 3.07 6.12 -4.26
N GLN A 23 4.09 5.25 -4.33
CA GLN A 23 3.99 3.90 -3.78
C GLN A 23 3.54 3.90 -2.30
N ALA A 24 4.03 4.84 -1.49
CA ALA A 24 3.64 4.94 -0.09
C ALA A 24 2.16 5.32 0.07
N GLU A 25 1.65 6.22 -0.78
CA GLU A 25 0.23 6.59 -0.79
C GLU A 25 -0.66 5.44 -1.27
N GLU A 26 -0.25 4.70 -2.32
CA GLU A 26 -0.94 3.49 -2.77
C GLU A 26 -1.04 2.44 -1.65
N MET A 27 0.06 2.21 -0.93
CA MET A 27 0.09 1.29 0.20
C MET A 27 -0.82 1.76 1.36
N LEU A 28 -0.87 3.06 1.63
CA LEU A 28 -1.72 3.62 2.69
C LEU A 28 -3.21 3.45 2.39
N ILE A 29 -3.62 3.63 1.13
CA ILE A 29 -5.01 3.48 0.74
C ILE A 29 -5.42 2.04 0.45
N SER A 30 -4.47 1.10 0.41
CA SER A 30 -4.76 -0.32 0.14
C SER A 30 -5.53 -0.96 1.29
N ALA A 31 -6.63 -1.65 0.98
CA ALA A 31 -7.37 -2.50 1.91
C ALA A 31 -6.61 -3.77 2.31
N ILE A 32 -5.53 -4.11 1.60
CA ILE A 32 -4.71 -5.31 1.86
C ILE A 32 -3.25 -4.92 2.05
N PHE A 33 -2.67 -5.43 3.14
CA PHE A 33 -1.25 -5.38 3.41
C PHE A 33 -0.61 -6.74 3.11
N THR A 34 0.35 -6.79 2.20
CA THR A 34 1.04 -8.03 1.83
C THR A 34 2.40 -8.13 2.53
N MET A 35 2.66 -9.27 3.16
CA MET A 35 3.95 -9.61 3.74
C MET A 35 4.69 -10.63 2.86
N ILE A 36 5.90 -10.27 2.42
CA ILE A 36 6.78 -11.10 1.57
C ILE A 36 8.19 -11.07 2.13
N SER A 37 8.85 -12.23 2.17
CA SER A 37 10.28 -12.32 2.47
C SER A 37 11.10 -12.23 1.19
N ILE A 38 11.78 -11.11 1.00
CA ILE A 38 12.64 -10.83 -0.18
C ILE A 38 14.10 -10.93 0.25
N TYR A 39 14.94 -11.56 -0.57
CA TYR A 39 16.39 -11.66 -0.36
C TYR A 39 17.15 -11.31 -1.63
N LYS A 40 18.38 -10.79 -1.47
CA LYS A 40 19.26 -10.45 -2.59
C LYS A 40 20.00 -11.71 -3.06
N LEU A 41 19.88 -12.00 -4.36
CA LEU A 41 20.59 -13.08 -5.04
C LEU A 41 21.97 -12.60 -5.54
N PRO A 42 22.88 -13.52 -5.90
CA PRO A 42 24.08 -13.16 -6.65
C PRO A 42 23.72 -12.37 -7.93
N HIS A 43 24.56 -11.38 -8.30
CA HIS A 43 24.35 -10.50 -9.45
C HIS A 43 23.19 -9.48 -9.34
N GLU A 44 22.94 -8.97 -8.13
CA GLU A 44 21.97 -7.87 -7.88
C GLU A 44 20.51 -8.16 -8.20
N GLN A 45 20.18 -9.43 -8.36
CA GLN A 45 18.80 -9.88 -8.50
C GLN A 45 18.14 -9.99 -7.13
N TYR A 46 16.81 -10.02 -7.11
CA TYR A 46 16.01 -10.25 -5.91
C TYR A 46 15.18 -11.52 -6.08
N GLY A 47 15.20 -12.38 -5.07
CA GLY A 47 14.34 -13.56 -4.94
C GLY A 47 13.36 -13.41 -3.79
N TYR A 48 12.33 -14.24 -3.76
CA TYR A 48 11.41 -14.37 -2.62
C TYR A 48 11.27 -15.85 -2.23
N SER A 49 11.09 -16.12 -0.94
CA SER A 49 10.95 -17.48 -0.40
C SER A 49 9.95 -17.49 0.75
N GLY A 50 9.41 -18.67 1.05
CA GLY A 50 8.39 -18.87 2.08
C GLY A 50 7.00 -18.45 1.65
N HIS A 51 6.13 -18.21 2.63
CA HIS A 51 4.73 -17.86 2.41
C HIS A 51 4.57 -16.35 2.12
N VAL A 52 3.75 -16.04 1.12
CA VAL A 52 3.21 -14.70 0.91
C VAL A 52 1.86 -14.64 1.61
N ILE A 53 1.70 -13.71 2.55
CA ILE A 53 0.49 -13.60 3.36
C ILE A 53 -0.13 -12.21 3.15
N ASN A 54 -1.43 -12.18 2.92
CA ASN A 54 -2.22 -10.97 2.77
C ASN A 54 -3.05 -10.75 4.04
N PHE A 55 -2.89 -9.59 4.66
CA PHE A 55 -3.65 -9.16 5.82
C PHE A 55 -4.65 -8.07 5.42
N PRO A 56 -5.89 -8.11 5.92
CA PRO A 56 -6.77 -6.94 5.86
C PRO A 56 -6.09 -5.77 6.57
N GLN A 57 -6.01 -4.62 5.90
CA GLN A 57 -5.50 -3.38 6.47
C GLN A 57 -6.66 -2.55 7.00
N ASP A 58 -6.53 -2.03 8.22
CA ASP A 58 -7.48 -1.07 8.77
C ASP A 58 -7.21 0.33 8.20
N VAL A 59 -7.78 0.57 7.02
CA VAL A 59 -7.64 1.83 6.30
C VAL A 59 -8.37 2.97 7.02
N GLN A 60 -9.47 2.68 7.73
CA GLN A 60 -10.28 3.70 8.41
C GLN A 60 -9.50 4.33 9.56
N THR A 61 -8.98 3.51 10.48
CA THR A 61 -8.15 4.02 11.59
C THR A 61 -6.90 4.72 11.06
N SER A 62 -6.31 4.18 9.98
CA SER A 62 -5.16 4.79 9.32
C SER A 62 -5.44 6.19 8.76
N ALA A 63 -6.68 6.44 8.30
CA ALA A 63 -7.08 7.72 7.71
C ALA A 63 -7.48 8.77 8.76
N THR A 64 -8.08 8.34 9.88
CA THR A 64 -8.58 9.24 10.92
C THR A 64 -7.52 9.66 11.94
N SER A 65 -6.40 8.93 12.06
CA SER A 65 -5.39 9.15 13.11
C SER A 65 -4.05 9.72 12.59
N LEU A 66 -4.03 10.51 11.51
CA LEU A 66 -2.79 11.08 10.97
C LEU A 66 -2.37 12.37 11.70
N PRO A 67 -1.06 12.57 11.99
CA PRO A 67 0.05 11.63 11.80
C PRO A 67 0.10 10.54 12.89
N ARG A 68 0.29 9.28 12.47
CA ARG A 68 0.44 8.15 13.40
C ARG A 68 1.74 8.29 14.20
N LEU A 69 1.70 8.02 15.50
CA LEU A 69 2.91 7.95 16.31
C LEU A 69 3.76 6.76 15.85
N ALA A 70 5.08 6.86 16.01
CA ALA A 70 5.99 5.77 15.63
C ALA A 70 5.67 4.43 16.33
N ALA A 71 5.07 4.48 17.53
CA ALA A 71 4.60 3.31 18.26
C ALA A 71 3.38 2.61 17.62
N ASP A 72 2.60 3.35 16.82
CA ASP A 72 1.35 2.88 16.21
C ASP A 72 1.54 2.40 14.77
N ILE A 73 2.76 2.47 14.23
CA ILE A 73 3.06 2.02 12.88
C ILE A 73 3.52 0.56 12.94
N SER A 74 2.78 -0.34 12.29
CA SER A 74 3.16 -1.75 12.09
C SER A 74 4.34 -1.90 11.12
N VAL A 75 5.50 -1.34 11.45
CA VAL A 75 6.72 -1.46 10.65
C VAL A 75 7.56 -2.64 11.16
N LEU A 76 7.79 -3.63 10.30
CA LEU A 76 8.85 -4.60 10.52
C LEU A 76 10.19 -3.98 10.10
N VAL A 77 10.99 -3.54 11.08
CA VAL A 77 12.34 -3.02 10.81
C VAL A 77 13.32 -4.19 10.72
N ILE A 78 13.67 -4.59 9.49
CA ILE A 78 14.73 -5.57 9.25
C ILE A 78 16.08 -4.84 9.30
N ARG A 79 16.84 -5.05 10.37
CA ARG A 79 18.19 -4.48 10.54
C ARG A 79 19.22 -5.41 9.91
N THR A 80 19.86 -4.98 8.83
CA THR A 80 21.13 -5.56 8.38
C THR A 80 22.26 -4.77 9.04
N GLU A 81 23.23 -5.46 9.64
CA GLU A 81 24.22 -4.89 10.58
C GLU A 81 25.15 -3.80 10.01
N LYS A 82 24.98 -3.36 8.75
CA LYS A 82 25.94 -2.50 8.08
C LYS A 82 25.47 -1.10 7.69
N GLU A 83 24.18 -0.80 7.56
CA GLU A 83 23.75 0.57 7.22
C GLU A 83 22.42 0.97 7.88
N GLN A 84 22.45 2.06 8.64
CA GLN A 84 21.27 2.72 9.21
C GLN A 84 20.56 3.55 8.12
N ILE A 85 19.97 2.88 7.13
CA ILE A 85 19.25 3.57 6.05
C ILE A 85 17.80 3.80 6.49
N TYR A 86 17.55 4.94 7.13
CA TYR A 86 16.18 5.42 7.32
C TYR A 86 15.67 5.96 5.99
N ARG A 87 14.58 5.39 5.47
CA ARG A 87 13.82 5.96 4.35
C ARG A 87 12.60 6.68 4.90
N TYR A 88 12.59 8.00 4.75
CA TYR A 88 11.39 8.79 4.97
C TYR A 88 10.55 8.78 3.70
N PHE A 89 9.27 8.52 3.84
CA PHE A 89 8.30 8.64 2.75
C PHE A 89 7.53 9.94 2.90
N HIS A 90 7.49 10.74 1.84
CA HIS A 90 6.62 11.90 1.79
C HIS A 90 5.22 11.46 1.34
N VAL A 91 4.20 11.84 2.10
CA VAL A 91 2.80 11.46 1.85
C VAL A 91 1.96 12.73 1.85
N ARG A 92 1.18 12.94 0.78
CA ARG A 92 0.30 14.11 0.64
C ARG A 92 -1.07 13.78 1.22
N ARG A 93 -1.37 14.34 2.39
CA ARG A 93 -2.65 14.11 3.10
C ARG A 93 -3.88 14.28 2.20
N GLN A 94 -3.98 15.40 1.49
CA GLN A 94 -5.13 15.70 0.64
C GLN A 94 -5.35 14.65 -0.46
N VAL A 95 -4.28 14.21 -1.09
CA VAL A 95 -4.34 13.20 -2.17
C VAL A 95 -4.83 11.86 -1.62
N VAL A 96 -4.33 11.46 -0.46
CA VAL A 96 -4.78 10.23 0.24
C VAL A 96 -6.26 10.32 0.62
N GLU A 97 -6.71 11.46 1.17
CA GLU A 97 -8.11 11.68 1.56
C GLU A 97 -9.07 11.65 0.36
N GLU A 98 -8.71 12.31 -0.74
CA GLU A 98 -9.49 12.30 -1.98
C GLU A 98 -9.58 10.88 -2.57
N ALA A 99 -8.47 10.15 -2.59
CA ALA A 99 -8.43 8.76 -3.05
C ALA A 99 -9.30 7.83 -2.19
N LEU A 100 -9.22 7.95 -0.86
CA LEU A 100 -10.02 7.15 0.06
C LEU A 100 -11.51 7.45 -0.04
N THR A 101 -11.88 8.73 -0.09
CA THR A 101 -13.27 9.16 -0.27
C THR A 101 -13.84 8.60 -1.57
N TRP A 102 -13.06 8.65 -2.65
CA TRP A 102 -13.45 8.06 -3.92
C TRP A 102 -13.63 6.53 -3.82
N GLN A 103 -12.70 5.82 -3.18
CA GLN A 103 -12.80 4.36 -2.98
C GLN A 103 -14.04 3.98 -2.17
N MET A 104 -14.36 4.70 -1.10
CA MET A 104 -15.54 4.40 -0.27
C MET A 104 -16.86 4.47 -1.04
N VAL A 105 -16.95 5.34 -2.05
CA VAL A 105 -18.16 5.49 -2.88
C VAL A 105 -18.19 4.50 -4.05
N ASN A 106 -17.03 4.19 -4.64
CA ASN A 106 -16.94 3.48 -5.93
C ASN A 106 -16.48 2.03 -5.82
N ASN A 107 -16.03 1.59 -4.64
CA ASN A 107 -15.47 0.28 -4.45
C ASN A 107 -16.12 -0.46 -3.27
N ILE A 108 -16.76 -1.59 -3.57
CA ILE A 108 -17.48 -2.41 -2.60
C ILE A 108 -16.61 -2.88 -1.43
N PHE A 109 -15.30 -3.03 -1.64
CA PHE A 109 -14.37 -3.46 -0.60
C PHE A 109 -14.09 -2.36 0.44
N TYR A 110 -14.42 -1.11 0.12
CA TYR A 110 -14.22 0.04 0.99
C TYR A 110 -15.51 0.57 1.62
N LEU A 111 -16.67 -0.01 1.27
CA LEU A 111 -17.97 0.36 1.84
C LEU A 111 -18.04 0.18 3.37
N ARG A 112 -17.21 -0.70 3.93
CA ARG A 112 -17.16 -0.98 5.38
C ARG A 112 -16.37 0.05 6.19
N HIS A 113 -15.75 1.04 5.53
CA HIS A 113 -14.80 1.98 6.13
C HIS A 113 -15.34 3.42 6.24
N SER A 114 -16.66 3.61 6.36
CA SER A 114 -17.29 4.94 6.44
C SER A 114 -16.58 5.84 7.45
N VAL A 115 -15.88 6.88 6.95
CA VAL A 115 -15.24 7.90 7.76
C VAL A 115 -16.31 8.90 8.17
N CYS A 116 -16.63 8.93 9.46
CA CYS A 116 -17.38 10.01 10.10
C CYS A 116 -16.40 10.87 10.91
#